data_AF-A0A939UM58-F1
#
_entry.id   AF-A0A939UM58-F1
#
_cell.length_a   1.000
_cell.length_b   1.000
_cell.length_c   1.000
_cell.angle_alpha   90.00
_cell.angle_beta   90.00
_cell.angle_gamma   90.00
#
_symmetry.space_group_name_H-M   'P 1'
#
loop_
_entity.id
_entity.type
_entity.pdbx_description
1 polymer ?
#
loop_
_entity_poly.entity_id
_entity_poly.type
_entity_poly.pdbx_seq_one_letter_code
_entity_poly.pdbx_strand_id
1 'polypeptide(L)' 'MQVDKNDPELLRLDKQLCFALYACSREIIKAYKPILDPLDLTYTEYVVLLALWERTKFL' A
#
# COMPACT_ATOMS: atom_id res chain seq x y z
N MET A 1 25.37 -19.64 -7.70
CA MET A 1 25.39 -18.82 -6.47
C MET A 1 24.48 -19.53 -5.47
N GLN A 2 25.07 -20.29 -4.52
CA GLN A 2 24.28 -20.97 -3.49
C GLN A 2 23.98 -19.95 -2.39
N VAL A 3 22.71 -19.56 -2.27
CA VAL A 3 22.26 -18.71 -1.15
C VAL A 3 22.24 -19.61 0.08
N ASP A 4 23.13 -19.34 1.04
CA ASP A 4 23.07 -19.98 2.35
C ASP A 4 21.76 -19.56 3.03
N LYS A 5 20.85 -20.52 3.24
CA LYS A 5 19.52 -20.27 3.80
C LYS A 5 19.55 -19.79 5.25
N ASN A 6 20.70 -19.91 5.93
CA ASN A 6 20.88 -19.54 7.33
C ASN A 6 21.65 -18.22 7.51
N ASP A 7 21.90 -17.47 6.43
CA ASP A 7 22.51 -16.15 6.54
C ASP A 7 21.55 -15.17 7.26
N PRO A 8 21.88 -14.70 8.48
CA PRO A 8 21.03 -13.74 9.21
C PRO A 8 20.89 -12.41 8.47
N GLU A 9 21.77 -12.11 7.51
CA GLU A 9 21.67 -10.93 6.66
C GLU A 9 20.45 -10.98 5.73
N LEU A 10 19.95 -12.19 5.40
CA LEU A 10 18.72 -12.39 4.60
C LEU A 10 17.45 -12.03 5.36
N LEU A 11 17.47 -11.95 6.69
CA LEU A 11 16.32 -11.58 7.53
C LEU A 11 16.27 -10.09 7.86
N ARG A 12 17.26 -9.31 7.38
CA ARG A 12 17.28 -7.88 7.58
C ARG A 12 16.12 -7.19 6.88
N LEU A 13 15.51 -6.24 7.58
CA LEU A 13 14.30 -5.54 7.17
C LEU A 13 14.49 -4.74 5.87
N ASP A 14 15.66 -4.12 5.71
CA ASP A 14 16.09 -3.38 4.51
C ASP A 14 16.32 -4.27 3.28
N LYS A 15 16.45 -5.59 3.48
CA LYS A 15 16.53 -6.58 2.39
C LYS A 15 15.17 -7.22 2.05
N GLN A 16 14.11 -6.91 2.79
CA GLN A 16 12.78 -7.46 2.54
C GLN A 16 11.98 -6.56 1.59
N LEU A 17 11.69 -7.06 0.38
CA LEU A 17 10.80 -6.37 -0.55
C LEU A 17 9.42 -6.11 0.07
N CYS A 18 8.89 -7.07 0.84
CA CYS A 18 7.61 -6.92 1.53
C CYS A 18 7.60 -5.73 2.49
N PHE A 19 8.72 -5.46 3.16
CA PHE A 19 8.83 -4.32 4.07
C PHE A 19 8.89 -3.01 3.31
N ALA A 20 9.69 -2.93 2.25
CA ALA A 20 9.75 -1.75 1.39
C ALA A 20 8.36 -1.42 0.81
N LEU A 21 7.63 -2.44 0.33
CA LEU A 21 6.28 -2.28 -0.20
C LEU A 21 5.28 -1.82 0.88
N TYR A 22 5.35 -2.39 2.08
CA TYR A 22 4.53 -1.97 3.21
C TYR A 22 4.78 -0.51 3.58
N ALA A 23 6.05 -0.09 3.66
CA ALA A 23 6.42 1.28 3.96
C ALA A 23 5.87 2.24 2.89
N CYS A 24 6.06 1.92 1.61
CA CYS A 24 5.50 2.70 0.50
C CYS A 24 3.98 2.81 0.56
N SER A 25 3.29 1.69 0.77
CA SER A 25 1.81 1.66 0.89
C SER A 25 1.32 2.56 2.02
N ARG A 26 1.99 2.52 3.18
CA ARG A 26 1.67 3.38 4.31
C ARG A 26 1.86 4.85 4.00
N GLU A 27 2.93 5.23 3.31
CA GLU A 27 3.18 6.62 2.93
C GLU A 27 2.16 7.14 1.92
N ILE A 28 1.69 6.29 0.98
CA ILE A 28 0.58 6.64 0.09
C ILE A 28 -0.68 6.95 0.91
N ILE A 29 -1.06 6.08 1.85
CA ILE A 29 -2.25 6.29 2.69
C ILE A 29 -2.14 7.61 3.48
N LYS A 30 -0.96 7.91 4.05
CA LYS A 30 -0.71 9.18 4.77
C LYS A 30 -0.85 10.40 3.86
N ALA A 31 -0.38 10.32 2.62
CA ALA A 31 -0.46 11.43 1.67
C ALA A 31 -1.92 11.74 1.29
N TYR A 32 -2.78 10.72 1.21
CA TYR A 32 -4.21 10.90 0.91
C TYR A 32 -5.04 11.34 2.11
N LYS A 33 -4.60 11.02 3.34
CA LYS A 33 -5.32 11.36 4.57
C LYS A 33 -5.80 12.81 4.67
N PRO A 34 -4.97 13.86 4.48
CA PRO A 34 -5.44 15.25 4.61
C PRO A 34 -6.48 15.65 3.54
N ILE A 35 -6.55 14.93 2.42
CA ILE A 35 -7.50 15.19 1.33
C ILE A 35 -8.85 14.53 1.65
N LEU A 36 -8.81 13.35 2.29
CA LEU A 36 -9.99 12.54 2.58
C LEU A 36 -10.62 12.85 3.95
N ASP A 37 -9.83 13.31 4.93
CA ASP A 37 -10.31 13.66 6.28
C ASP A 37 -11.47 14.69 6.25
N PRO A 38 -11.47 15.76 5.43
CA PRO A 38 -12.60 16.69 5.34
C PRO A 38 -13.89 16.09 4.78
N LEU A 39 -13.78 14.96 4.09
CA LEU A 39 -14.90 14.23 3.50
C LEU A 39 -15.39 13.08 4.40
N ASP A 40 -14.75 12.91 5.57
CA ASP A 40 -14.94 11.77 6.48
C ASP A 40 -14.74 10.41 5.77
N LEU A 41 -13.74 10.34 4.89
CA LEU A 41 -13.44 9.16 4.10
C LEU A 41 -12.10 8.53 4.49
N THR A 42 -12.07 7.20 4.51
CA THR A 42 -10.82 6.43 4.55
C THR A 42 -10.27 6.20 3.15
N TYR A 43 -8.96 5.90 3.05
CA TYR A 43 -8.33 5.53 1.77
C TYR A 43 -9.02 4.32 1.12
N THR A 44 -9.48 3.35 1.92
CA THR A 44 -10.16 2.16 1.42
C THR A 44 -11.53 2.50 0.84
N GLU A 45 -12.33 3.32 1.53
CA GLU A 45 -13.63 3.78 1.02
C GLU A 45 -13.46 4.57 -0.28
N TYR A 46 -12.46 5.44 -0.36
CA TYR A 46 -12.11 6.14 -1.60
C TYR A 46 -11.83 5.17 -2.76
N VAL A 47 -11.04 4.12 -2.54
CA VAL A 47 -10.77 3.10 -3.58
C VAL A 47 -12.05 2.36 -3.99
N VAL A 48 -12.94 2.05 -3.04
CA VAL A 48 -14.24 1.44 -3.34
C VAL A 48 -15.09 2.38 -4.21
N LEU A 49 -15.14 3.66 -3.87
CA LEU A 49 -15.87 4.66 -4.66
C LEU A 49 -15.32 4.78 -6.09
N LEU A 50 -13.99 4.76 -6.26
CA LEU A 50 -13.37 4.72 -7.59
C LEU A 50 -13.76 3.48 -8.39
N ALA A 51 -13.73 2.30 -7.75
CA ALA A 51 -14.10 1.03 -8.40
C ALA A 51 -15.59 1.00 -8.80
N LEU A 52 -16.47 1.57 -7.97
CA LEU A 52 -17.89 1.73 -8.30
C LEU A 52 -18.10 2.72 -9.45
N TRP A 53 -17.40 3.86 -9.42
CA TRP A 53 -17.47 4.87 -10.47
C TRP A 53 -17.06 4.32 -11.84
N GLU A 54 -16.01 3.50 -11.87
CA GLU A 54 -15.57 2.83 -13.09
C GLU A 54 -16.67 1.90 -13.63
N ARG A 55 -17.34 1.12 -12.76
CA ARG A 55 -18.44 0.23 -13.17
C ARG A 55 -19.67 0.99 -13.69
N THR A 56 -20.01 2.14 -13.10
CA THR A 56 -21.14 2.95 -13.57
C THR A 56 -20.91 3.51 -14.97
N LYS A 57 -19.65 3.75 -15.39
CA LYS A 57 -19.34 4.17 -16.77
C LYS A 57 -19.62 3.11 -17.84
N PHE A 58 -19.88 1.85 -17.44
CA PHE A 58 -20.18 0.74 -18.36
C PHE A 58 -21.69 0.39 -18.39
N LEU A 59 -22.55 1.19 -17.77
CA LEU A 59 -24.02 1.15 -17.90
C LEU A 59 -24.49 2.34 -18.74
#